data_AF-A0A1J3F1H0-F1
#
_entry.id   AF-A0A1J3F1H0-F1
#
_cell.length_a   1.000
_cell.length_b   1.000
_cell.length_c   1.000
_cell.angle_alpha   90.00
_cell.angle_beta   90.00
_cell.angle_gamma   90.00
#
_symmetry.space_group_name_H-M   'P 1'
#
loop_
_entity.id
_entity.type
_entity.pdbx_description
1 polymer ?
#
loop_
_entity_poly.entity_id
_entity_poly.type
_entity_poly.pdbx_seq_one_letter_code
_entity_poly.pdbx_strand_id
1 'polypeptide(L)'
;MVGGGVIQQLLRRKLQSQSVATPVLSWLSSKKVNEEAGSAGFRAFALMGAGITGLLSFSTVASADEAEHGLESPHYPWPHDGILSSYDHASIRRGHQVYQQVCASCHSMSLISYRDLVGVAYTEEEAKAM
;
A
#
# COMPACT_ATOMS: atom_id res chain seq x y z
N MET A 1 47.82 -10.29 6.32
CA MET A 1 47.14 -9.39 5.36
C MET A 1 46.83 -10.15 4.08
N VAL A 2 45.84 -11.04 4.06
CA VAL A 2 45.31 -11.71 2.86
C VAL A 2 43.88 -12.12 3.19
N GLY A 3 42.86 -11.61 2.50
CA GLY A 3 41.46 -11.97 2.79
C GLY A 3 40.37 -11.16 2.07
N GLY A 4 40.72 -10.18 1.22
CA GLY A 4 39.74 -9.32 0.55
C GLY A 4 39.31 -9.75 -0.86
N GLY A 5 39.97 -10.73 -1.48
CA GLY A 5 39.79 -11.04 -2.91
C GLY A 5 38.57 -11.91 -3.26
N VAL A 6 38.08 -12.73 -2.33
CA VAL A 6 37.05 -13.74 -2.62
C VAL A 6 35.64 -13.12 -2.67
N ILE A 7 35.40 -12.11 -1.83
CA ILE A 7 34.08 -11.46 -1.72
C ILE A 7 33.79 -10.61 -2.96
N GLN A 8 34.81 -9.97 -3.54
CA GLN A 8 34.66 -9.17 -4.76
C GLN A 8 34.41 -10.02 -6.02
N GLN A 9 34.90 -11.26 -6.05
CA GLN A 9 34.66 -12.19 -7.17
C GLN A 9 33.24 -12.77 -7.16
N LEU A 10 32.66 -13.01 -5.97
CA LEU A 10 31.29 -13.52 -5.84
C LEU A 10 30.24 -12.44 -6.17
N LEU A 11 30.49 -11.18 -5.80
CA LEU A 11 29.64 -10.05 -6.18
C LEU A 11 29.66 -9.77 -7.70
N ARG A 12 30.81 -9.93 -8.36
CA ARG A 12 30.93 -9.77 -9.83
C ARG A 12 30.20 -10.88 -10.60
N ARG A 13 30.18 -12.12 -10.08
CA ARG A 13 29.47 -13.25 -10.71
C ARG A 13 27.95 -13.12 -10.67
N LYS A 14 27.39 -12.53 -9.60
CA LYS A 14 25.93 -12.34 -9.47
C LYS A 14 25.38 -11.24 -10.39
N LEU A 15 26.20 -10.26 -10.76
CA LEU A 15 25.82 -9.17 -11.69
C LEU A 15 25.94 -9.56 -13.18
N GLN A 16 26.65 -10.65 -13.50
CA GLN A 16 26.80 -11.15 -14.89
C GLN A 16 25.78 -12.24 -15.28
N SER A 17 24.92 -12.70 -14.37
CA SER A 17 23.99 -13.82 -14.60
C SER A 17 22.53 -13.39 -14.88
N GLN A 18 22.32 -12.16 -15.37
CA GLN A 18 21.04 -11.77 -16.00
C GLN A 18 21.30 -11.14 -17.37
N SER A 19 21.86 -11.94 -18.27
CA SER A 19 21.79 -11.70 -19.71
C SER A 19 21.14 -12.92 -20.34
N VAL A 20 19.82 -13.05 -20.13
CA VAL A 20 19.00 -13.89 -20.99
C VAL A 20 18.74 -13.06 -22.22
N ALA A 21 19.58 -13.25 -23.24
CA ALA A 21 19.32 -12.77 -24.58
C ALA A 21 17.93 -13.29 -25.00
N THR A 22 16.99 -12.36 -25.18
CA THR A 22 15.72 -12.63 -25.82
C THR A 22 15.99 -13.13 -27.25
N PRO A 23 15.45 -14.30 -27.68
CA PRO A 23 15.67 -14.79 -29.05
C PRO A 23 14.77 -14.07 -30.08
N VAL A 24 14.23 -12.88 -29.75
CA VAL A 24 13.19 -12.21 -30.56
C VAL A 24 13.77 -11.13 -31.49
N LEU A 25 15.03 -10.75 -31.32
CA LEU A 25 15.64 -9.66 -32.12
C LEU A 25 16.28 -10.12 -33.44
N SER A 26 16.35 -11.41 -33.75
CA SER A 26 16.93 -11.90 -35.01
C SER A 26 15.98 -11.88 -36.20
N TRP A 27 14.66 -11.71 -35.99
CA TRP A 27 13.69 -11.74 -37.09
C TRP A 27 13.42 -10.38 -37.76
N LEU A 28 13.83 -9.27 -37.14
CA LEU A 28 13.64 -7.94 -37.74
C LEU A 28 14.71 -7.56 -38.79
N SER A 29 15.76 -8.37 -38.97
CA SER A 29 16.86 -8.05 -39.87
C SER A 29 16.75 -8.73 -41.24
N SER A 30 15.57 -8.74 -41.85
CA SER A 30 15.46 -8.98 -43.29
C SER A 30 14.10 -8.55 -43.85
N LYS A 31 13.91 -7.25 -44.06
CA LYS A 31 12.97 -6.79 -45.10
C LYS A 31 13.40 -5.44 -45.65
N LYS A 32 14.17 -5.53 -46.72
CA LYS A 32 14.30 -4.63 -47.88
C LYS A 32 13.44 -3.37 -47.78
N VAL A 33 14.07 -2.26 -47.39
CA VAL A 33 13.49 -0.92 -47.48
C VAL A 33 13.50 -0.52 -48.95
N ASN A 34 12.31 -0.45 -49.55
CA ASN A 34 12.08 0.25 -50.81
C ASN A 34 11.36 1.57 -50.48
N GLU A 35 11.73 2.62 -51.19
CA GLU A 35 11.31 4.02 -51.02
C GLU A 35 9.79 4.19 -50.81
N GLU A 36 9.40 4.74 -49.66
CA GLU A 36 8.13 5.45 -49.41
C GLU A 36 8.37 6.39 -48.20
N ALA A 37 9.26 7.37 -48.40
CA ALA A 37 9.82 8.26 -47.38
C ALA A 37 8.81 9.27 -46.77
N GLY A 38 7.55 9.26 -47.22
CA GLY A 38 6.48 10.05 -46.60
C GLY A 38 5.73 9.29 -45.50
N SER A 39 5.54 7.97 -45.63
CA SER A 39 4.58 7.22 -44.79
C SER A 39 5.22 6.47 -43.61
N ALA A 40 6.51 6.14 -43.69
CA ALA A 40 7.21 5.40 -42.63
C ALA A 40 7.35 6.21 -41.33
N GLY A 41 7.60 7.52 -41.43
CA GLY A 41 7.66 8.42 -40.28
C GLY A 41 6.33 8.51 -39.54
N PHE A 42 5.23 8.75 -40.25
CA PHE A 42 3.90 8.81 -39.65
C PHE A 42 3.47 7.48 -39.01
N ARG A 43 3.86 6.33 -39.58
CA ARG A 43 3.58 5.01 -39.00
C ARG A 43 4.36 4.76 -37.71
N ALA A 44 5.63 5.17 -37.66
CA ALA A 44 6.43 5.08 -36.44
C ALA A 44 5.85 5.96 -35.31
N PHE A 45 5.43 7.20 -35.63
CA PHE A 45 4.77 8.08 -34.66
C PHE A 45 3.41 7.53 -34.20
N ALA A 46 2.62 6.92 -35.09
CA ALA A 46 1.33 6.33 -34.73
C ALA A 46 1.48 5.14 -33.76
N LEU A 47 2.47 4.27 -33.97
CA LEU A 47 2.74 3.15 -33.08
C LEU A 47 3.25 3.60 -31.71
N MET A 48 4.12 4.61 -31.69
CA MET A 48 4.61 5.18 -30.44
C MET A 48 3.51 5.92 -29.67
N GLY A 49 2.65 6.68 -30.35
CA GLY A 49 1.49 7.34 -29.76
C GLY A 49 0.48 6.35 -29.17
N ALA A 50 0.18 5.25 -29.88
CA ALA A 50 -0.69 4.20 -29.36
C ALA A 50 -0.08 3.51 -28.13
N GLY A 51 1.24 3.27 -28.11
CA GLY A 51 1.95 2.71 -26.96
C GLY A 51 1.90 3.64 -25.73
N ILE A 52 2.13 4.93 -25.91
CA ILE A 52 2.06 5.93 -24.83
C ILE A 52 0.64 6.02 -24.28
N THR A 53 -0.38 6.14 -25.14
CA THR A 53 -1.78 6.19 -24.72
C THR A 53 -2.20 4.92 -23.99
N GLY A 54 -1.82 3.75 -24.49
CA GLY A 54 -2.12 2.47 -23.83
C GLY A 54 -1.49 2.32 -22.45
N LEU A 55 -0.22 2.71 -22.29
CA LEU A 55 0.46 2.69 -20.98
C LEU A 55 -0.14 3.69 -19.99
N LEU A 56 -0.50 4.89 -20.45
CA LEU A 56 -1.16 5.89 -19.61
C LEU A 56 -2.54 5.40 -19.14
N SER A 57 -3.35 4.83 -20.04
CA SER A 57 -4.65 4.25 -19.68
C SER A 57 -4.53 3.07 -18.70
N PHE A 58 -3.54 2.19 -18.87
CA PHE A 58 -3.32 1.09 -17.93
C PHE A 58 -2.85 1.58 -16.55
N SER A 59 -1.97 2.60 -16.52
CA SER A 59 -1.50 3.21 -15.27
C SER A 59 -2.65 3.86 -14.49
N THR A 60 -3.61 4.48 -15.17
CA THR A 60 -4.82 5.04 -14.51
C THR A 60 -5.73 3.95 -13.93
N VAL A 61 -5.80 2.77 -14.55
CA VAL A 61 -6.61 1.65 -14.04
C VAL A 61 -5.96 1.03 -12.80
N ALA A 62 -4.63 0.83 -12.81
CA ALA A 62 -3.91 0.32 -11.65
C ALA A 62 -3.99 1.29 -10.43
N SER A 63 -3.95 2.61 -10.67
CA SER A 63 -4.12 3.61 -9.60
C SER A 63 -5.54 3.65 -9.01
N ALA A 64 -6.55 3.24 -9.77
CA ALA A 64 -7.94 3.25 -9.29
C ALA A 64 -8.18 2.12 -8.26
N ASP A 65 -7.54 0.98 -8.45
CA ASP A 65 -7.69 -0.18 -7.55
C ASP A 65 -7.14 0.12 -6.14
N GLU A 66 -6.00 0.79 -6.04
CA GLU A 66 -5.39 1.20 -4.75
C GLU A 66 -6.27 2.19 -3.97
N ALA A 67 -7.02 3.05 -4.68
CA ALA A 67 -7.92 4.00 -4.05
C ALA A 67 -9.17 3.32 -3.45
N GLU A 68 -9.67 2.28 -4.11
CA GLU A 68 -10.81 1.48 -3.64
C GLU A 68 -10.42 0.54 -2.49
N HIS A 69 -9.21 -0.05 -2.55
CA HIS A 69 -8.69 -0.89 -1.46
C HIS A 69 -8.35 -0.08 -0.21
N GLY A 70 -8.01 1.20 -0.38
CA GLY A 70 -7.55 2.05 0.70
C GLY A 70 -6.12 1.72 1.13
N LEU A 71 -5.50 2.67 1.83
CA LEU A 71 -4.14 2.48 2.34
C LEU A 71 -4.16 1.56 3.56
N GLU A 72 -3.25 0.57 3.58
CA GLU A 72 -3.08 -0.32 4.72
C GLU A 72 -2.75 0.44 6.01
N SER A 73 -3.46 0.13 7.09
CA SER A 73 -3.21 0.74 8.39
C SER A 73 -1.93 0.17 9.02
N PRO A 74 -1.02 1.00 9.55
CA PRO A 74 0.16 0.50 10.24
C PRO A 74 -0.22 -0.21 11.55
N HIS A 75 0.64 -1.12 11.99
CA HIS A 75 0.47 -1.83 13.25
C HIS A 75 0.99 -0.99 14.43
N TYR A 76 0.08 -0.48 15.27
CA TYR A 76 0.43 0.26 16.47
C TYR A 76 0.58 -0.67 17.69
N PRO A 77 1.56 -0.44 18.59
CA PRO A 77 1.76 -1.26 19.77
C PRO A 77 0.75 -0.89 20.88
N TRP A 78 -0.49 -1.36 20.77
CA TRP A 78 -1.52 -1.12 21.77
C TRP A 78 -1.20 -1.83 23.10
N PRO A 79 -1.59 -1.27 24.26
CA PRO A 79 -1.29 -1.87 25.56
C PRO A 79 -1.96 -3.25 25.77
N HIS A 80 -3.01 -3.54 25.00
CA HIS A 80 -3.82 -4.76 25.08
C HIS A 80 -3.56 -5.77 23.94
N ASP A 81 -2.45 -5.64 23.21
CA ASP A 81 -2.11 -6.49 22.06
C ASP A 81 -1.52 -7.87 22.44
N GLY A 82 -1.15 -8.07 23.71
CA GLY A 82 -0.57 -9.32 24.21
C GLY A 82 -1.60 -10.35 24.65
N ILE A 83 -1.23 -11.65 24.62
CA ILE A 83 -2.09 -12.79 24.99
C ILE A 83 -2.64 -12.68 26.42
N LEU A 84 -1.87 -12.07 27.33
CA LEU A 84 -2.24 -11.85 28.74
C LEU A 84 -2.37 -10.36 29.08
N SER A 85 -2.43 -9.48 28.09
CA SER A 85 -2.59 -8.05 28.32
C SER A 85 -4.07 -7.71 28.58
N SER A 86 -4.33 -6.80 29.50
CA SER A 86 -5.67 -6.26 29.76
C SER A 86 -5.85 -4.88 29.13
N TYR A 87 -7.08 -4.39 29.12
CA TYR A 87 -7.35 -3.01 28.74
C TYR A 87 -6.77 -2.01 29.77
N ASP A 88 -6.35 -0.84 29.29
CA ASP A 88 -6.08 0.32 30.15
C ASP A 88 -7.42 1.01 30.47
N HIS A 89 -7.96 0.74 31.65
CA HIS A 89 -9.22 1.31 32.12
C HIS A 89 -9.18 2.84 32.25
N ALA A 90 -8.00 3.43 32.50
CA ALA A 90 -7.87 4.89 32.50
C ALA A 90 -7.99 5.45 31.08
N SER A 91 -7.47 4.73 30.07
CA SER A 91 -7.69 5.08 28.66
C SER A 91 -9.15 4.92 28.24
N ILE A 92 -9.84 3.86 28.69
CA ILE A 92 -11.29 3.69 28.44
C ILE A 92 -12.08 4.89 28.96
N ARG A 93 -11.82 5.33 30.20
CA ARG A 93 -12.50 6.49 30.79
C ARG A 93 -12.28 7.77 29.96
N ARG A 94 -11.05 8.04 29.54
CA ARG A 94 -10.75 9.20 28.67
C ARG A 94 -11.40 9.06 27.28
N GLY A 95 -11.37 7.86 26.69
CA GLY A 95 -12.00 7.58 25.40
C GLY A 95 -13.52 7.75 25.43
N HIS A 96 -14.18 7.29 26.49
CA HIS A 96 -15.62 7.53 26.68
C HIS A 96 -15.93 9.02 26.81
N GLN A 97 -15.10 9.81 27.49
CA GLN A 97 -15.24 11.26 27.53
C GLN A 97 -15.13 11.90 26.13
N VAL A 98 -14.17 11.47 25.31
CA VAL A 98 -14.04 11.94 23.91
C VAL A 98 -15.30 11.58 23.10
N TYR A 99 -15.81 10.35 23.24
CA TYR A 99 -17.05 9.93 22.59
C TYR A 99 -18.22 10.86 22.98
N GLN A 100 -18.41 11.11 24.27
CA GLN A 100 -19.50 11.95 24.76
C GLN A 100 -19.37 13.41 24.29
N GLN A 101 -18.16 13.96 24.24
CA GLN A 101 -17.92 15.36 23.91
C GLN A 101 -17.86 15.65 22.40
N VAL A 102 -17.51 14.66 21.58
CA VAL A 102 -17.22 14.87 20.14
C VAL A 102 -18.07 14.00 19.23
N CYS A 103 -18.25 12.72 19.57
CA CYS A 103 -18.84 11.74 18.65
C CYS A 103 -20.35 11.58 18.82
N ALA A 104 -20.85 11.72 20.05
CA ALA A 104 -22.24 11.44 20.42
C ALA A 104 -23.28 12.34 19.72
N SER A 105 -22.85 13.46 19.13
CA SER A 105 -23.73 14.31 18.32
C SER A 105 -24.10 13.69 16.96
N CYS A 106 -23.26 12.79 16.43
CA CYS A 106 -23.40 12.24 15.09
C CYS A 106 -23.49 10.70 15.07
N HIS A 107 -22.86 10.03 16.04
CA HIS A 107 -22.82 8.58 16.13
C HIS A 107 -23.55 8.08 17.37
N SER A 108 -24.39 7.06 17.20
CA SER A 108 -25.03 6.37 18.30
C SER A 108 -24.21 5.16 18.76
N MET A 109 -24.41 4.76 20.00
CA MET A 109 -23.84 3.55 20.60
C MET A 109 -24.96 2.81 21.35
N SER A 110 -25.90 2.23 20.61
CA SER A 110 -27.13 1.66 21.16
C SER A 110 -26.95 0.33 21.88
N LEU A 111 -25.80 -0.33 21.72
CA LEU A 111 -25.50 -1.61 22.35
C LEU A 111 -24.77 -1.49 23.68
N ILE A 112 -24.38 -0.29 24.10
CA ILE A 112 -23.70 -0.03 25.37
C ILE A 112 -24.63 0.78 26.26
N SER A 113 -24.91 0.26 27.45
CA SER A 113 -25.71 0.93 28.48
C SER A 113 -24.82 1.52 29.57
N TYR A 114 -25.28 2.54 30.29
CA TYR A 114 -24.51 3.15 31.38
C TYR A 114 -24.06 2.15 32.46
N ARG A 115 -24.85 1.10 32.72
CA ARG A 115 -24.48 0.03 33.67
C ARG A 115 -23.22 -0.73 33.26
N ASP A 116 -22.93 -0.81 31.97
CA ASP A 116 -21.79 -1.57 31.44
C ASP A 116 -20.47 -0.85 31.72
N LEU A 117 -20.54 0.43 32.11
CA LEU A 117 -19.38 1.25 32.47
C LEU A 117 -19.02 1.19 33.96
N VAL A 118 -19.93 0.69 34.81
CA VAL A 118 -19.74 0.61 36.27
C VAL A 118 -18.69 -0.44 36.60
N GLY A 119 -17.69 -0.06 37.39
CA GLY A 119 -16.57 -0.95 37.73
C GLY A 119 -15.58 -1.17 36.57
N VAL A 120 -15.87 -0.62 35.39
CA VAL A 120 -14.96 -0.59 34.23
C VAL A 120 -14.26 0.76 34.17
N ALA A 121 -15.01 1.83 33.89
CA ALA A 121 -14.45 3.17 33.71
C ALA A 121 -14.97 4.18 34.73
N TYR A 122 -16.11 3.90 35.35
CA TYR A 122 -16.78 4.79 36.29
C TYR A 122 -17.26 4.03 37.54
N THR A 123 -17.44 4.77 38.62
CA THR A 123 -18.19 4.30 39.79
C THR A 123 -19.69 4.29 39.50
N GLU A 124 -20.49 3.64 40.35
CA GLU A 124 -21.95 3.60 40.16
C GLU A 124 -22.55 5.00 40.28
N GLU A 125 -22.05 5.80 41.22
CA GLU A 125 -22.49 7.17 41.49
C GLU A 125 -22.20 8.08 40.29
N GLU A 126 -21.02 7.96 39.70
CA GLU A 126 -20.66 8.68 38.48
C GLU A 126 -21.51 8.25 37.29
N ALA A 127 -21.71 6.94 37.10
CA ALA A 127 -22.51 6.42 35.99
C ALA A 127 -23.98 6.82 36.07
N LYS A 128 -24.51 6.99 37.28
CA LYS A 128 -25.87 7.45 37.54
C LYS A 128 -26.04 8.96 37.35
N ALA A 129 -24.95 9.72 37.40
CA ALA A 129 -24.94 11.16 37.24
C ALA A 129 -24.75 11.62 35.77
N MET A 130 -24.42 10.70 34.86
CA MET A 130 -24.33 10.94 33.41
C MET A 130 -25.68 10.84 32.73
#